data_AF-A0AAW1N0Y2-F1
#
_entry.id   AF-A0AAW1N0Y2-F1
#
_cell.length_a   1.000
_cell.length_b   1.000
_cell.length_c   1.000
_cell.angle_alpha   90.00
_cell.angle_beta   90.00
_cell.angle_gamma   90.00
#
_symmetry.space_group_name_H-M   'P 1'
#
loop_
_entity.id
_entity.type
_entity.pdbx_description
1 polymer ?
#
loop_
_entity_poly.entity_id
_entity_poly.type
_entity_poly.pdbx_seq_one_letter_code
_entity_poly.pdbx_strand_id
1 'polypeptide(L)'
;MTEAHRIFNMDEKGCRLTIHHQQKVLSKRGVKRVHMVAHEDAENVTVVACGNAVGQAVPPKILFKGKRKKSDWLDSMPPGTAIEMTRKGSMTEQTFVISLEHFSKYKPPGLLIFDGASSYLDANVVTAADVDDITLFCLPIIQRLSCSH
;
A
#
# COMPACT_ATOMS: atom_id res chain seq x y z
N MET A 1 22.71 -13.12 4.24
CA MET A 1 21.24 -13.03 4.30
C MET A 1 20.61 -13.97 3.25
N THR A 2 20.56 -15.28 3.51
CA THR A 2 20.02 -16.28 2.56
C THR A 2 18.80 -17.02 3.08
N GLU A 3 18.44 -16.79 4.35
CA GLU A 3 17.36 -17.49 5.01
C GLU A 3 15.99 -16.93 4.58
N ALA A 4 15.11 -17.80 4.08
CA ALA A 4 13.81 -17.41 3.54
C ALA A 4 12.92 -16.65 4.54
N HIS A 5 13.08 -16.90 5.85
CA HIS A 5 12.33 -16.21 6.90
C HIS A 5 12.79 -14.76 7.16
N ARG A 6 13.91 -14.33 6.56
CA ARG A 6 14.48 -12.98 6.67
C ARG A 6 14.34 -12.16 5.38
N ILE A 7 13.68 -12.69 4.36
CA ILE A 7 13.48 -12.02 3.07
C ILE A 7 12.01 -11.66 2.95
N PHE A 8 11.70 -10.38 3.01
CA PHE A 8 10.34 -9.86 2.95
C PHE A 8 10.12 -9.09 1.66
N ASN A 9 8.91 -9.21 1.11
CA ASN A 9 8.42 -8.39 0.03
C ASN A 9 7.37 -7.42 0.57
N MET A 10 7.54 -6.14 0.31
CA MET A 10 6.58 -5.07 0.59
C MET A 10 5.99 -4.55 -0.72
N ASP A 11 4.67 -4.43 -0.77
CA ASP A 11 3.95 -3.92 -1.93
C ASP A 11 2.79 -3.01 -1.52
N GLU A 12 2.41 -2.12 -2.43
CA GLU A 12 1.34 -1.14 -2.25
C GLU A 12 0.16 -1.44 -3.17
N LYS A 13 -1.04 -1.48 -2.60
CA LYS A 13 -2.27 -1.63 -3.38
C LYS A 13 -3.26 -0.51 -3.10
N GLY A 14 -3.60 0.23 -4.16
CA GLY A 14 -4.75 1.12 -4.15
C GLY A 14 -6.06 0.32 -4.11
N CYS A 15 -6.82 0.52 -3.04
CA CYS A 15 -8.14 -0.05 -2.79
C CYS A 15 -9.18 1.05 -2.89
N ARG A 16 -10.10 0.92 -3.85
CA ARG A 16 -11.23 1.82 -3.98
C ARG A 16 -12.32 1.43 -2.96
N LEU A 17 -12.69 2.34 -2.07
CA LEU A 17 -13.71 2.08 -1.04
C LEU A 17 -15.14 2.13 -1.59
N THR A 18 -15.36 2.64 -2.80
CA THR A 18 -16.70 2.58 -3.40
C THR A 18 -17.04 1.18 -3.84
N ILE A 19 -18.12 0.67 -3.24
CA ILE A 19 -18.72 -0.59 -3.62
C ILE A 19 -19.55 -0.35 -4.88
N HIS A 20 -18.91 -0.41 -6.05
CA HIS A 20 -19.66 -0.61 -7.29
C HIS A 20 -20.14 -2.07 -7.32
N HIS A 21 -21.15 -2.39 -6.51
CA HIS A 21 -21.99 -3.53 -6.87
C HIS A 21 -22.51 -3.27 -8.29
N GLN A 22 -22.57 -4.31 -9.14
CA GLN A 22 -23.36 -4.23 -10.37
C GLN A 22 -24.78 -3.81 -9.98
N GLN A 23 -25.10 -2.54 -10.20
CA GLN A 23 -26.42 -2.00 -9.86
C GLN A 23 -27.42 -2.61 -10.85
N LYS A 24 -28.32 -3.46 -10.34
CA LYS A 24 -29.49 -3.91 -11.10
C LYS A 24 -30.50 -2.75 -11.09
N VAL A 25 -30.71 -2.13 -12.24
CA VAL A 25 -31.63 -1.01 -12.41
C VAL A 25 -32.90 -1.45 -13.12
N LEU A 26 -34.06 -1.08 -12.59
CA LEU A 26 -35.35 -1.29 -13.24
C LEU A 26 -35.60 -0.15 -14.25
N SER A 27 -35.92 -0.48 -15.50
CA SER A 27 -36.14 0.48 -16.57
C SER A 27 -37.42 0.15 -17.34
N LYS A 28 -38.05 1.17 -17.95
CA LYS A 28 -39.19 0.96 -18.85
C LYS A 28 -38.76 0.13 -20.07
N ARG A 29 -39.58 -0.85 -20.45
CA ARG A 29 -39.36 -1.71 -21.62
C ARG A 29 -39.17 -0.83 -22.86
N GLY A 30 -38.03 -0.96 -23.55
CA GLY A 30 -37.70 -0.21 -24.77
C GLY A 30 -36.63 0.88 -24.62
N VAL A 31 -36.19 1.20 -23.40
CA VAL A 31 -35.10 2.17 -23.17
C VAL A 31 -33.75 1.54 -23.50
N LYS A 32 -33.04 2.10 -24.49
CA LYS A 32 -31.72 1.61 -24.96
C LYS A 32 -30.53 2.15 -24.17
N ARG A 33 -30.70 3.24 -23.42
CA ARG A 33 -29.65 3.87 -22.59
C ARG A 33 -30.20 4.20 -21.21
N VAL A 34 -29.65 3.55 -20.18
CA VAL A 34 -29.94 3.86 -18.78
C VAL A 34 -28.72 4.59 -18.22
N HIS A 35 -28.90 5.84 -17.82
CA HIS A 35 -27.83 6.65 -17.26
C HIS A 35 -27.69 6.36 -15.76
N MET A 36 -26.47 6.09 -15.31
CA MET A 36 -26.13 5.97 -13.90
C MET A 36 -25.30 7.20 -13.52
N VAL A 37 -25.77 7.95 -12.53
CA VAL A 37 -24.96 8.97 -11.86
C VAL A 37 -24.26 8.27 -10.71
N ALA A 38 -23.02 7.84 -10.94
CA ALA A 38 -22.17 7.37 -9.86
C ALA A 38 -21.44 8.56 -9.24
N HIS A 39 -21.26 8.56 -7.92
CA HIS A 39 -20.30 9.48 -7.31
C HIS A 39 -18.91 9.17 -7.89
N GLU A 40 -18.35 10.12 -8.63
CA GLU A 40 -17.01 10.00 -9.23
C GLU A 40 -15.91 10.11 -8.15
N ASP A 41 -16.26 10.69 -6.99
CA ASP A 41 -15.42 10.82 -5.80
C ASP A 41 -15.35 9.50 -5.02
N ALA A 42 -14.81 8.49 -5.67
CA ALA A 42 -14.45 7.26 -4.99
C ALA A 42 -13.23 7.52 -4.10
N GLU A 43 -13.42 7.47 -2.78
CA GLU A 43 -12.29 7.50 -1.84
C GLU A 43 -11.41 6.27 -2.08
N ASN A 44 -10.19 6.50 -2.57
CA ASN A 44 -9.16 5.48 -2.68
C ASN A 44 -8.31 5.49 -1.41
N VAL A 45 -8.01 4.30 -0.91
CA VAL A 45 -7.13 4.05 0.23
C VAL A 45 -6.00 3.15 -0.23
N THR A 46 -4.79 3.39 0.20
CA THR A 46 -3.65 2.51 -0.14
C THR A 46 -3.38 1.57 1.02
N VAL A 47 -3.35 0.27 0.74
CA VAL A 47 -2.92 -0.76 1.69
C VAL A 47 -1.48 -1.13 1.38
N VAL A 48 -0.62 -1.05 2.39
CA VAL A 48 0.77 -1.51 2.35
C VAL A 48 0.81 -2.86 3.05
N ALA A 49 1.17 -3.88 2.30
CA ALA A 49 1.31 -5.25 2.80
C ALA A 49 2.78 -5.66 2.75
N CYS A 50 3.21 -6.45 3.74
CA CYS A 50 4.57 -6.97 3.79
C CYS A 50 4.57 -8.41 4.31
N GLY A 51 5.24 -9.31 3.60
CA GLY A 51 5.32 -10.72 3.96
C GLY A 51 6.46 -11.48 3.31
N ASN A 52 6.70 -12.72 3.75
CA ASN A 52 7.78 -13.57 3.25
C ASN A 52 7.29 -14.93 2.75
N ALA A 53 8.22 -15.69 2.15
CA ALA A 53 7.93 -17.00 1.55
C ALA A 53 7.56 -18.10 2.57
N VAL A 54 7.88 -17.92 3.85
CA VAL A 54 7.50 -18.87 4.92
C VAL A 54 6.12 -18.55 5.52
N GLY A 55 5.38 -17.61 4.92
CA GLY A 55 4.00 -17.27 5.30
C GLY A 55 3.89 -16.30 6.47
N GLN A 56 4.97 -15.65 6.89
CA GLN A 56 4.91 -14.59 7.89
C GLN A 56 4.55 -13.26 7.22
N ALA A 57 3.62 -12.54 7.83
CA ALA A 57 3.25 -11.19 7.42
C ALA A 57 3.48 -10.18 8.55
N VAL A 58 3.71 -8.92 8.18
CA VAL A 58 3.62 -7.77 9.07
C VAL A 58 2.17 -7.27 9.06
N PRO A 59 1.59 -6.88 10.20
CA PRO A 59 0.26 -6.26 10.20
C PRO A 59 0.19 -5.12 9.18
N PRO A 60 -0.90 -5.03 8.40
CA PRO A 60 -0.96 -4.10 7.28
C PRO A 60 -0.89 -2.66 7.75
N LYS A 61 -0.41 -1.78 6.88
CA LYS A 61 -0.54 -0.34 7.06
C LYS A 61 -1.50 0.22 6.03
N ILE A 62 -2.34 1.15 6.46
CA ILE A 62 -3.36 1.76 5.62
C ILE A 62 -3.10 3.25 5.52
N LEU A 63 -2.96 3.76 4.29
CA LEU A 63 -2.74 5.15 3.98
C LEU A 63 -4.05 5.77 3.50
N PHE A 64 -4.62 6.66 4.31
CA PHE A 64 -5.82 7.42 3.95
C PHE A 64 -5.46 8.80 3.40
N LYS A 65 -6.24 9.25 2.42
CA LYS A 65 -6.13 10.62 1.92
C LYS A 65 -6.67 11.60 2.95
N GLY A 66 -5.89 12.61 3.31
CA GLY A 66 -6.33 13.72 4.16
C GLY A 66 -5.33 14.08 5.26
N LYS A 67 -5.84 14.72 6.32
CA LYS A 67 -5.04 15.16 7.49
C LYS A 67 -5.58 14.65 8.83
N ARG A 68 -6.89 14.40 8.93
CA ARG A 68 -7.54 14.04 10.19
C ARG A 68 -7.76 12.54 10.22
N LYS A 69 -7.18 11.89 11.23
CA LYS A 69 -7.43 10.50 11.58
C LYS A 69 -8.61 10.45 12.55
N LYS A 70 -9.58 9.57 12.31
CA LYS A 70 -10.60 9.22 13.32
C LYS A 70 -10.14 7.99 14.08
N SER A 71 -10.29 7.99 15.40
CA SER A 71 -9.92 6.86 16.28
C SER A 71 -10.63 5.57 15.85
N ASP A 72 -11.91 5.70 15.52
CA ASP A 72 -12.84 4.59 15.30
C ASP A 72 -12.50 3.79 14.03
N TRP A 73 -11.60 4.30 13.18
CA TRP A 73 -11.12 3.58 11.99
C TRP A 73 -10.29 2.34 12.32
N LEU A 74 -9.75 2.25 13.55
CA LEU A 74 -9.00 1.08 14.01
C LEU A 74 -9.89 -0.01 14.64
N ASP A 75 -11.13 0.32 15.02
CA ASP A 75 -11.96 -0.55 15.86
C ASP A 75 -12.32 -1.88 15.20
N SER A 76 -12.39 -1.92 13.86
CA SER A 76 -12.70 -3.12 13.08
C SER A 76 -11.53 -3.62 12.23
N MET A 77 -10.30 -3.18 12.53
CA MET A 77 -9.11 -3.56 11.76
C MET A 77 -8.39 -4.77 12.35
N PRO A 78 -7.64 -5.53 11.53
CA PRO A 78 -6.78 -6.59 12.05
C PRO A 78 -5.84 -6.07 13.15
N PRO A 79 -5.55 -6.87 14.19
CA PRO A 79 -4.65 -6.46 15.27
C PRO A 79 -3.30 -5.98 14.76
N GLY A 80 -2.81 -4.86 15.30
CA GLY A 80 -1.54 -4.27 14.90
C GLY A 80 -1.58 -3.44 13.62
N THR A 81 -2.74 -3.31 12.95
CA THR A 81 -2.89 -2.43 11.78
C THR A 81 -2.50 -1.00 12.13
N ALA A 82 -1.62 -0.42 11.32
CA ALA A 82 -1.24 0.99 11.42
C ALA A 82 -2.04 1.81 10.41
N ILE A 83 -2.49 3.00 10.82
CA ILE A 83 -3.18 3.94 9.94
C ILE A 83 -2.38 5.24 9.90
N GLU A 84 -2.01 5.66 8.70
CA GLU A 84 -1.34 6.93 8.43
C GLU A 84 -2.16 7.80 7.47
N MET A 85 -2.11 9.11 7.70
CA MET A 85 -2.78 10.10 6.84
C MET A 85 -1.75 10.72 5.89
N THR A 86 -2.00 10.64 4.59
CA THR A 86 -1.17 11.35 3.59
C THR A 86 -2.02 12.28 2.74
N ARG A 87 -1.41 13.35 2.21
CA ARG A 87 -2.15 14.33 1.40
C ARG A 87 -2.80 13.71 0.16
N LYS A 88 -2.18 12.68 -0.41
CA LYS A 88 -2.63 12.02 -1.64
C LYS A 88 -3.29 10.65 -1.39
N GLY A 89 -3.18 10.08 -0.19
CA GLY A 89 -3.61 8.71 0.09
C GLY A 89 -2.68 7.65 -0.52
N SER A 90 -1.45 8.03 -0.86
CA SER A 90 -0.37 7.18 -1.36
C SER A 90 0.86 7.32 -0.48
N MET A 91 1.84 6.44 -0.64
CA MET A 91 3.10 6.51 0.08
C MET A 91 3.91 7.75 -0.30
N THR A 92 4.56 8.33 0.70
CA THR A 92 5.61 9.34 0.62
C THR A 92 6.88 8.80 1.29
N GLU A 93 8.02 9.46 1.08
CA GLU A 93 9.29 9.14 1.76
C GLU A 93 9.11 9.07 3.29
N GLN A 94 8.42 10.04 3.87
CA GLN A 94 8.14 10.09 5.32
C GLN A 94 7.33 8.88 5.79
N THR A 95 6.26 8.51 5.07
CA THR A 95 5.48 7.32 5.46
C THR A 95 6.23 6.02 5.17
N PHE A 96 7.19 6.03 4.25
CA PHE A 96 8.06 4.89 4.00
C PHE A 96 9.00 4.66 5.19
N VAL A 97 9.62 5.72 5.74
CA VAL A 97 10.40 5.63 7.00
C VAL A 97 9.55 5.06 8.14
N ILE A 98 8.35 5.57 8.35
CA ILE A 98 7.39 5.03 9.35
C ILE A 98 7.07 3.55 9.04
N SER A 99 7.15 3.11 7.78
CA SER A 99 6.92 1.71 7.37
C SER A 99 8.09 0.80 7.67
N LEU A 100 9.32 1.32 7.63
CA LEU A 100 10.50 0.63 8.13
C LEU A 100 10.41 0.46 9.65
N GLU A 101 10.12 1.52 10.40
CA GLU A 101 9.95 1.44 11.86
C GLU A 101 8.85 0.43 12.26
N HIS A 102 7.73 0.45 11.54
CA HIS A 102 6.65 -0.52 11.74
C HIS A 102 7.10 -1.95 11.42
N PHE A 103 7.87 -2.15 10.35
CA PHE A 103 8.43 -3.45 10.00
C PHE A 103 9.34 -3.99 11.13
N SER A 104 10.29 -3.17 11.61
CA SER A 104 11.25 -3.52 12.67
C SER A 104 10.58 -3.90 13.99
N LYS A 105 9.40 -3.34 14.27
CA LYS A 105 8.61 -3.71 15.45
C LYS A 105 8.15 -5.18 15.43
N TYR A 106 7.88 -5.73 14.25
CA TYR A 106 7.27 -7.07 14.12
C TYR A 106 8.24 -8.13 13.61
N LYS A 107 9.34 -7.74 12.96
CA LYS A 107 10.26 -8.68 12.30
C LYS A 107 11.70 -8.36 12.64
N PRO A 108 12.55 -9.39 12.75
CA PRO A 108 13.98 -9.19 12.93
C PRO A 108 14.62 -8.57 11.67
N PRO A 109 15.83 -8.01 11.80
CA PRO A 109 16.66 -7.54 10.70
C PRO A 109 16.74 -8.53 9.53
N GLY A 110 16.76 -7.99 8.31
CA GLY A 110 16.66 -8.79 7.10
C GLY A 110 16.66 -8.00 5.80
N LEU A 111 16.34 -8.70 4.71
CA LEU A 111 16.23 -8.14 3.38
C LEU A 111 14.78 -7.72 3.12
N LEU A 112 14.56 -6.45 2.78
CA LEU A 112 13.28 -5.91 2.36
C LEU A 112 13.30 -5.58 0.87
N ILE A 113 12.52 -6.34 0.11
CA ILE A 113 12.27 -6.15 -1.32
C ILE A 113 11.04 -5.27 -1.49
N PHE A 114 11.10 -4.27 -2.38
CA PHE A 114 9.97 -3.41 -2.69
C PHE A 114 10.02 -2.90 -4.14
N ASP A 115 8.85 -2.60 -4.71
CA ASP A 115 8.71 -1.92 -6.01
C ASP A 115 8.35 -0.45 -5.77
N GLY A 116 9.12 0.47 -6.38
CA GLY A 116 9.07 1.88 -6.01
C GLY A 116 10.06 2.72 -6.78
N ALA A 117 9.99 2.64 -8.11
CA ALA A 117 10.62 3.51 -9.09
C ALA A 117 10.90 4.95 -8.57
N SER A 118 12.17 5.22 -8.27
CA SER A 118 12.78 6.55 -8.02
C SER A 118 12.28 7.43 -6.86
N SER A 119 11.19 7.10 -6.15
CA SER A 119 10.51 8.05 -5.25
C SER A 119 10.86 7.92 -3.76
N TYR A 120 11.70 6.94 -3.40
CA TYR A 120 12.00 6.59 -2.01
C TYR A 120 13.51 6.46 -1.71
N LEU A 121 14.37 6.80 -2.68
CA LEU A 121 15.82 6.81 -2.51
C LEU A 121 16.27 8.14 -1.89
N ASP A 122 15.75 8.41 -0.70
CA ASP A 122 16.17 9.54 0.12
C ASP A 122 17.17 9.08 1.19
N ALA A 123 18.10 9.96 1.58
CA ALA A 123 19.11 9.64 2.59
C ALA A 123 18.50 9.25 3.94
N ASN A 124 17.32 9.80 4.29
CA ASN A 124 16.63 9.46 5.52
C ASN A 124 16.10 8.02 5.50
N VAL A 125 15.67 7.53 4.34
CA VAL A 125 15.20 6.13 4.19
C VAL A 125 16.36 5.16 4.40
N VAL A 126 17.51 5.43 3.80
CA VAL A 126 18.72 4.62 3.98
C VAL A 126 19.17 4.65 5.45
N THR A 127 19.21 5.84 6.05
CA THR A 127 19.62 5.99 7.46
C THR A 127 18.68 5.25 8.41
N ALA A 128 17.36 5.34 8.19
CA ALA A 128 16.38 4.62 8.99
C ALA A 128 16.51 3.10 8.84
N ALA A 129 16.76 2.61 7.62
CA ALA A 129 16.98 1.20 7.38
C ALA A 129 18.26 0.69 8.05
N ASP A 130 19.34 1.48 8.01
CA ASP A 130 20.63 1.13 8.64
C ASP A 130 20.52 1.03 10.17
N VAL A 131 19.72 1.91 10.81
CA VAL A 131 19.49 1.88 12.27
C VAL A 131 18.89 0.54 12.72
N ASP A 132 18.01 -0.05 11.89
CA ASP A 132 17.30 -1.28 12.19
C ASP A 132 17.92 -2.52 11.51
N ASP A 133 19.12 -2.40 10.91
CA ASP A 133 19.82 -3.47 10.16
C ASP A 133 18.95 -4.09 9.03
N ILE A 134 18.21 -3.23 8.34
CA ILE A 134 17.38 -3.61 7.18
C ILE A 134 18.17 -3.36 5.90
N THR A 135 18.45 -4.42 5.15
CA THR A 135 18.96 -4.29 3.79
C THR A 135 17.81 -4.02 2.83
N LEU A 136 17.86 -2.89 2.14
CA LEU A 136 16.86 -2.49 1.16
C LEU A 136 17.24 -3.02 -0.24
N PHE A 137 16.29 -3.65 -0.92
CA PHE A 137 16.41 -4.07 -2.32
C PHE A 137 15.25 -3.51 -3.14
N CYS A 138 15.53 -2.44 -3.88
CA CYS A 138 14.56 -1.84 -4.79
C CYS A 138 14.54 -2.61 -6.11
N LEU A 139 13.36 -3.08 -6.53
CA LEU A 139 13.20 -3.74 -7.82
C LEU A 139 13.43 -2.76 -8.97
N PRO A 140 14.10 -3.18 -10.06
CA PRO A 140 14.27 -2.33 -11.22
C PRO A 140 12.92 -2.00 -11.84
N ILE A 141 12.75 -0.75 -12.29
CA ILE A 141 11.54 -0.32 -12.99
C ILE A 141 11.33 -1.22 -14.20
N ILE A 142 10.12 -1.75 -14.36
CA ILE A 142 9.70 -2.38 -15.62
C ILE A 142 9.76 -1.30 -16.70
N GLN A 143 10.84 -1.26 -17.50
CA GLN A 143 10.77 -0.66 -18.81
C GLN A 143 9.79 -1.51 -19.60
N ARG A 144 8.52 -1.06 -19.72
CA ARG A 144 7.71 -1.50 -20.85
C ARG A 144 8.48 -1.06 -22.09
N LEU A 145 9.25 -1.97 -22.67
CA LEU A 145 9.69 -1.86 -24.04
C LEU A 145 8.39 -1.68 -24.84
N SER A 146 8.13 -0.45 -25.27
CA SER A 146 7.15 -0.21 -26.31
C SER A 146 7.64 -1.00 -27.52
N CYS A 147 7.08 -2.19 -27.74
CA CYS A 147 7.11 -2.80 -29.06
C CYS A 147 6.25 -1.90 -29.94
N SER A 148 6.90 -0.91 -30.55
CA SER A 148 6.42 -0.27 -31.76
C SER A 148 6.41 -1.32 -32.86
N HIS A 149 5.23 -1.84 -33.17
CA HIS A 149 4.91 -2.43 -34.47
C HIS A 149 4.38 -1.33 -35.39
#